data_AF-A0A957U5Y2-F1
#
_entry.id   AF-A0A957U5Y2-F1
#
_cell.length_a   1.000
_cell.length_b   1.000
_cell.length_c   1.000
_cell.angle_alpha   90.00
_cell.angle_beta   90.00
_cell.angle_gamma   90.00
#
_symmetry.space_group_name_H-M   'P 1'
#
loop_
_entity.id
_entity.type
_entity.pdbx_description
1 polymer ?
#
loop_
_entity_poly.entity_id
_entity_poly.type
_entity_poly.pdbx_seq_one_letter_code
_entity_poly.pdbx_strand_id
1 'polypeptide(L)'
;MKDLFFGRRMRNAPVPFYRLLALLGVILALLIPRPLSAAPVGQATQPAVTRDSADQALDVVVLLDDSGSMATCWPWPQDGPPFNPPCGGASPNLPSDPAGLRYSAARLLLELADADDRVAVVRFDSAAQGVGALGELTPVGSDENRRALSATLQAPDDYFQ
;
A
#
# COMPACT_ATOMS: atom_id res chain seq x y z
N MET A 1 -22.21 -35.74 -65.83
CA MET A 1 -22.27 -34.30 -66.17
C MET A 1 -21.69 -33.54 -64.98
N LYS A 2 -20.40 -33.16 -65.08
CA LYS A 2 -19.93 -31.77 -65.29
C LYS A 2 -20.30 -30.86 -64.11
N ASP A 3 -19.40 -30.71 -63.13
CA ASP A 3 -18.39 -29.64 -63.02
C ASP A 3 -18.92 -28.48 -62.16
N LEU A 4 -18.17 -28.10 -61.12
CA LEU A 4 -17.72 -26.71 -60.88
C LEU A 4 -17.02 -26.60 -59.51
N PHE A 5 -15.71 -26.81 -59.55
CA PHE A 5 -14.76 -26.27 -58.57
C PHE A 5 -14.74 -24.74 -58.69
N PHE A 6 -15.02 -24.01 -57.61
CA PHE A 6 -14.71 -22.58 -57.52
C PHE A 6 -13.50 -22.36 -56.61
N GLY A 7 -12.31 -22.49 -57.20
CA GLY A 7 -11.05 -22.08 -56.60
C GLY A 7 -10.95 -20.56 -56.55
N ARG A 8 -11.07 -19.98 -55.36
CA ARG A 8 -10.86 -18.54 -55.13
C ARG A 8 -9.35 -18.28 -55.02
N ARG A 9 -8.70 -17.97 -56.15
CA ARG A 9 -7.33 -17.41 -56.16
C ARG A 9 -7.34 -16.07 -55.43
N MET A 10 -6.76 -16.00 -54.23
CA MET A 10 -6.39 -14.75 -53.59
C MET A 10 -5.25 -14.12 -54.39
N ARG A 11 -5.55 -13.01 -55.07
CA ARG A 11 -4.55 -12.15 -55.71
C ARG A 11 -3.95 -11.28 -54.62
N ASN A 12 -2.70 -11.55 -54.25
CA ASN A 12 -1.93 -10.65 -53.40
C ASN A 12 -1.68 -9.35 -54.20
N ALA A 13 -2.42 -8.30 -53.85
CA ALA A 13 -2.13 -6.96 -54.34
C ALA A 13 -0.83 -6.46 -53.68
N PRO A 14 0.14 -5.92 -54.44
CA PRO A 14 1.35 -5.36 -53.85
C PRO A 14 0.96 -4.17 -52.96
N VAL A 15 1.32 -4.23 -51.68
CA VAL A 15 1.14 -3.10 -50.77
C VAL A 15 2.02 -1.95 -51.27
N PRO A 16 1.46 -0.77 -51.58
CA PRO A 16 2.24 0.32 -52.13
C PRO A 16 3.28 0.79 -51.11
N PHE A 17 4.54 0.84 -51.53
CA PHE A 17 5.74 1.16 -50.71
C PHE A 17 5.56 2.42 -49.82
N TYR A 18 4.76 3.38 -50.28
CA TYR A 18 4.46 4.63 -49.56
C TYR A 18 3.64 4.42 -48.27
N ARG A 19 2.83 3.34 -48.16
CA ARG A 19 2.10 3.01 -46.93
C ARG A 19 3.02 2.47 -45.83
N LEU A 20 4.09 1.77 -46.20
CA LEU A 20 5.09 1.28 -45.25
C LEU A 20 5.92 2.43 -44.66
N LEU A 21 6.27 3.41 -45.49
CA LEU A 21 7.02 4.61 -45.06
C LEU A 21 6.20 5.51 -44.12
N ALA A 22 4.90 5.67 -44.36
CA ALA A 22 4.03 6.44 -43.47
C ALA A 22 3.90 5.81 -42.07
N LEU A 23 3.82 4.48 -41.99
CA LEU A 23 3.77 3.74 -40.73
C LEU A 23 5.08 3.84 -39.94
N LEU A 24 6.22 3.80 -40.63
CA LEU A 24 7.53 3.96 -40.00
C LEU A 24 7.71 5.36 -39.38
N GLY A 25 7.20 6.40 -40.05
CA GLY A 25 7.23 7.79 -39.54
C GLY A 25 6.41 7.97 -38.25
N VAL A 26 5.25 7.31 -38.14
CA VAL A 26 4.41 7.37 -36.93
C VAL A 26 5.06 6.64 -35.75
N ILE A 27 5.68 5.48 -35.98
CA ILE A 27 6.40 4.74 -34.93
C ILE A 27 7.61 5.54 -34.44
N LEU A 28 8.34 6.21 -35.34
CA LEU A 28 9.49 7.02 -34.97
C LEU A 28 9.09 8.27 -34.15
N ALA A 29 7.92 8.86 -34.42
CA ALA A 29 7.40 9.99 -33.64
C ALA A 29 6.94 9.59 -32.21
N LEU A 30 6.57 8.32 -31.99
CA LEU A 30 6.19 7.80 -30.67
C LEU A 30 7.39 7.46 -29.77
N LEU A 31 8.60 7.38 -30.33
CA LEU A 31 9.83 7.07 -29.60
C LEU A 31 10.57 8.33 -29.11
N ILE A 32 10.04 9.53 -29.37
CA ILE A 32 10.61 10.77 -28.83
C ILE A 32 10.19 10.89 -27.36
N PRO A 33 11.13 10.81 -26.40
CA PRO A 33 10.81 11.03 -24.99
C PRO A 33 10.27 12.45 -24.83
N ARG A 34 9.02 12.56 -24.38
CA ARG A 34 8.45 13.86 -24.00
C ARG A 34 9.20 14.34 -22.76
N PRO A 35 9.68 15.60 -22.71
CA PRO A 35 10.16 16.15 -21.46
C PRO A 35 9.00 16.14 -20.47
N LEU A 36 9.14 15.37 -19.39
CA LEU A 36 8.30 15.49 -18.22
C LEU A 36 8.53 16.89 -17.67
N SER A 37 7.58 17.79 -17.93
CA SER A 37 7.51 19.06 -17.24
C SER A 37 7.19 18.73 -15.79
N ALA A 38 8.22 18.72 -14.94
CA ALA A 38 8.04 18.65 -13.51
C ALA A 38 7.13 19.83 -13.13
N ALA A 39 5.94 19.52 -12.61
CA ALA A 39 5.15 20.54 -11.94
C ALA A 39 6.03 21.15 -10.85
N PRO A 40 6.05 22.48 -10.67
CA PRO A 40 6.70 23.06 -9.52
C PRO A 40 6.00 22.47 -8.30
N VAL A 41 6.68 21.56 -7.62
CA VAL A 41 6.35 21.18 -6.27
C VAL A 41 6.51 22.49 -5.50
N GLY A 42 5.39 23.16 -5.24
CA GLY A 42 5.35 24.22 -4.26
C GLY A 42 5.90 23.59 -3.00
N GLN A 43 7.13 23.95 -2.63
CA GLN A 43 7.65 23.66 -1.31
C GLN A 43 6.68 24.36 -0.39
N ALA A 44 5.75 23.60 0.18
CA ALA A 44 5.06 24.01 1.39
C ALA A 44 6.20 24.36 2.34
N THR A 45 6.37 25.65 2.61
CA THR A 45 7.35 26.17 3.54
C THR A 45 7.02 25.52 4.87
N GLN A 46 7.65 24.38 5.17
CA GLN A 46 7.67 23.85 6.52
C GLN A 46 8.29 24.98 7.34
N PRO A 47 7.62 25.47 8.40
CA PRO A 47 8.27 26.40 9.30
C PRO A 47 9.59 25.76 9.70
N ALA A 48 10.69 26.49 9.49
CA ALA A 48 12.00 26.04 9.91
C ALA A 48 11.93 25.82 11.43
N VAL A 49 11.75 24.57 11.85
CA VAL A 49 11.91 24.17 13.23
C VAL A 49 13.38 24.42 13.52
N THR A 50 13.65 25.51 14.25
CA THR A 50 14.93 25.75 14.90
C THR A 50 15.30 24.47 15.63
N ARG A 51 16.41 23.83 15.23
CA ARG A 51 16.95 22.58 15.80
C ARG A 51 17.53 22.79 17.22
N ASP A 52 16.80 23.48 18.09
CA ASP A 52 17.04 23.43 19.54
C ASP A 52 16.37 22.19 20.18
N SER A 53 15.68 21.38 19.37
CA SER A 53 14.81 20.27 19.82
C SER A 53 15.45 18.89 19.82
N ALA A 54 16.76 18.75 19.65
CA ALA A 54 17.40 17.42 19.61
C ALA A 54 17.33 16.66 20.95
N ASP A 55 17.06 17.37 22.05
CA ASP A 55 16.96 16.81 23.41
C ASP A 55 15.53 16.85 23.99
N GLN A 56 14.52 17.23 23.20
CA GLN A 56 13.15 17.30 23.70
C GLN A 56 12.42 15.97 23.48
N ALA A 57 12.02 15.34 24.58
CA ALA A 57 11.15 14.16 24.57
C ALA A 57 9.88 14.41 23.73
N LEU A 58 9.55 13.45 22.88
CA LEU A 58 8.41 13.48 21.98
C LEU A 58 7.23 12.70 22.53
N ASP A 59 6.03 13.24 22.31
CA ASP A 59 4.78 12.51 22.47
C ASP A 59 4.28 12.08 21.09
N VAL A 60 4.29 10.77 20.83
CA VAL A 60 3.91 10.19 19.54
C VAL A 60 2.63 9.39 19.69
N VAL A 61 1.61 9.75 18.90
CA VAL A 61 0.36 8.99 18.80
C VAL A 61 0.30 8.37 17.40
N VAL A 62 0.33 7.04 17.34
CA VAL A 62 0.19 6.28 16.10
C VAL A 62 -1.28 5.88 15.93
N LEU A 63 -1.88 6.31 14.83
CA LEU A 63 -3.23 5.94 14.44
C LEU A 63 -3.18 4.85 13.37
N LEU A 64 -3.72 3.67 13.68
CA LEU A 64 -3.78 2.52 12.78
C LEU A 64 -5.20 2.37 12.21
N ASP A 65 -5.32 2.50 10.89
CA ASP A 65 -6.54 2.11 10.18
C ASP A 65 -6.62 0.57 10.14
N ASP A 66 -7.60 0.03 10.87
CA ASP A 66 -7.93 -1.39 10.94
C ASP A 66 -9.26 -1.71 10.24
N SER A 67 -9.71 -0.82 9.35
CA SER A 67 -10.88 -1.06 8.50
C SER A 67 -10.75 -2.37 7.73
N GLY A 68 -11.91 -2.88 7.29
CA GLY A 68 -11.94 -4.16 6.60
C GLY A 68 -11.02 -4.25 5.37
N SER A 69 -10.87 -3.18 4.59
CA SER A 69 -9.95 -3.17 3.44
C SER A 69 -8.48 -3.34 3.79
N MET A 70 -8.10 -3.13 5.05
CA MET A 70 -6.74 -3.32 5.53
C MET A 70 -6.47 -4.76 5.94
N ALA A 71 -7.48 -5.48 6.43
CA ALA A 71 -7.25 -6.62 7.29
C ALA A 71 -8.24 -7.78 7.17
N THR A 72 -9.46 -7.54 6.67
CA THR A 72 -10.41 -8.64 6.59
C THR A 72 -9.85 -9.68 5.65
N CYS A 73 -9.79 -10.90 6.17
CA CYS A 73 -9.46 -12.13 5.47
C CYS A 73 -8.01 -12.62 5.51
N TRP A 74 -7.32 -12.39 6.63
CA TRP A 74 -6.08 -13.10 6.94
C TRP A 74 -6.33 -14.43 7.70
N PRO A 75 -5.64 -15.53 7.36
CA PRO A 75 -4.87 -15.75 6.14
C PRO A 75 -5.81 -15.91 4.93
N TRP A 76 -5.39 -15.36 3.79
CA TRP A 76 -6.16 -15.49 2.55
C TRP A 76 -6.07 -16.94 2.04
N PRO A 77 -7.22 -17.63 1.81
CA PRO A 77 -7.20 -19.00 1.30
C PRO A 77 -6.65 -19.05 -0.13
N GLN A 78 -5.91 -20.11 -0.45
CA GLN A 78 -5.25 -20.27 -1.76
C GLN A 78 -6.25 -20.48 -2.90
N ASP A 79 -7.44 -21.01 -2.62
CA ASP A 79 -8.39 -21.52 -3.62
C ASP A 79 -9.60 -20.60 -3.90
N GLY A 80 -9.52 -19.32 -3.54
CA GLY A 80 -10.57 -18.37 -3.91
C GLY A 80 -10.74 -17.19 -2.95
N PRO A 81 -11.72 -16.31 -3.21
CA PRO A 81 -12.04 -15.23 -2.30
C PRO A 81 -12.55 -15.84 -0.97
N PRO A 82 -12.03 -15.40 0.16
CA PRO A 82 -12.49 -15.84 1.47
C PRO A 82 -13.94 -15.42 1.65
N PHE A 83 -14.77 -16.40 1.98
CA PHE A 83 -16.22 -16.25 2.15
C PHE A 83 -16.67 -16.61 3.58
N ASN A 84 -15.73 -17.02 4.44
CA ASN A 84 -15.99 -17.37 5.82
C ASN A 84 -15.58 -16.23 6.76
N PRO A 85 -16.19 -16.14 7.96
CA PRO A 85 -15.86 -15.13 8.95
C PRO A 85 -14.33 -15.10 9.20
N PRO A 86 -13.67 -13.92 9.23
CA PRO A 86 -14.23 -12.57 9.43
C PRO A 86 -14.75 -11.85 8.17
N CYS A 87 -14.75 -12.47 7.00
CA CYS A 87 -15.17 -11.80 5.77
C CYS A 87 -16.70 -11.68 5.73
N GLY A 88 -17.22 -10.45 5.74
CA GLY A 88 -18.66 -10.16 5.61
C GLY A 88 -19.26 -10.53 4.25
N GLY A 89 -18.42 -10.96 3.30
CA GLY A 89 -18.79 -11.46 1.97
C GLY A 89 -17.55 -11.83 1.17
N ALA A 90 -17.73 -12.49 0.03
CA ALA A 90 -16.64 -12.80 -0.89
C ALA A 90 -16.07 -11.48 -1.46
N SER A 91 -14.86 -11.12 -1.04
CA SER A 91 -14.11 -10.02 -1.66
C SER A 91 -13.21 -10.58 -2.77
N PRO A 92 -13.28 -10.10 -4.01
CA PRO A 92 -12.30 -10.44 -5.03
C PRO A 92 -10.94 -9.75 -4.79
N ASN A 93 -10.88 -8.76 -3.91
CA ASN A 93 -9.69 -7.96 -3.63
C ASN A 93 -9.00 -8.46 -2.36
N LEU A 94 -7.69 -8.73 -2.47
CA LEU A 94 -6.81 -9.00 -1.34
C LEU A 94 -6.85 -7.85 -0.33
N PRO A 95 -6.64 -8.11 0.98
CA PRO A 95 -6.44 -7.04 1.95
C PRO A 95 -5.23 -6.19 1.55
N SER A 96 -5.29 -4.89 1.84
CA SER A 96 -4.22 -3.95 1.51
C SER A 96 -2.95 -4.19 2.35
N ASP A 97 -3.12 -4.81 3.52
CA ASP A 97 -2.02 -5.16 4.40
C ASP A 97 -2.11 -6.63 4.85
N PRO A 98 -1.83 -7.57 3.94
CA PRO A 98 -1.93 -9.00 4.22
C PRO A 98 -0.93 -9.44 5.30
N ALA A 99 0.23 -8.80 5.40
CA ALA A 99 1.29 -9.20 6.33
C ALA A 99 1.26 -8.46 7.68
N GLY A 100 0.29 -7.57 7.93
CA GLY A 100 0.26 -6.75 9.14
C GLY A 100 1.45 -5.77 9.24
N LEU A 101 1.89 -5.23 8.10
CA LEU A 101 2.94 -4.22 7.99
C LEU A 101 2.62 -2.98 8.81
N ARG A 102 1.35 -2.61 9.00
CA ARG A 102 0.98 -1.46 9.83
C ARG A 102 1.37 -1.64 11.29
N TYR A 103 1.18 -2.84 11.84
CA TYR A 103 1.64 -3.19 13.20
C TYR A 103 3.16 -3.32 13.26
N SER A 104 3.79 -3.80 12.18
CA SER A 104 5.25 -3.83 12.08
C SER A 104 5.86 -2.42 12.01
N ALA A 105 5.19 -1.47 11.36
CA ALA A 105 5.58 -0.07 11.32
C ALA A 105 5.42 0.60 12.69
N ALA A 106 4.34 0.31 13.43
CA ALA A 106 4.17 0.79 14.80
C ALA A 106 5.30 0.27 15.71
N ARG A 107 5.68 -1.01 15.59
CA ARG A 107 6.85 -1.58 16.28
C ARG A 107 8.14 -0.87 15.88
N LEU A 108 8.36 -0.60 14.60
CA LEU A 108 9.53 0.14 14.14
C LEU A 108 9.59 1.56 14.74
N LEU A 109 8.47 2.27 14.81
CA LEU A 109 8.41 3.59 15.42
C LEU A 109 8.80 3.54 16.91
N LEU A 110 8.35 2.49 17.63
CA LEU A 110 8.76 2.25 19.01
C LEU A 110 10.26 1.93 19.14
N GLU A 111 10.86 1.24 18.16
CA GLU A 111 12.32 0.98 18.11
C GLU A 111 13.15 2.21 17.80
N LEU A 112 12.58 3.20 17.09
CA LEU A 112 13.25 4.46 16.76
C LEU A 112 13.09 5.53 17.84
N ALA A 113 12.14 5.35 18.76
CA ALA A 113 11.88 6.32 19.82
C ALA A 113 12.97 6.29 20.90
N ASP A 114 13.30 7.49 21.39
CA ASP A 114 14.26 7.68 22.47
C ASP A 114 13.67 7.19 23.80
N ALA A 115 14.53 6.94 24.80
CA ALA A 115 14.10 6.39 26.08
C ALA A 115 13.14 7.31 26.85
N ASP A 116 13.24 8.62 26.63
CA ASP A 116 12.41 9.64 27.27
C ASP A 116 11.11 9.94 26.48
N ASP A 117 10.97 9.40 25.27
CA ASP A 117 9.76 9.55 24.46
C ASP A 117 8.58 8.80 25.08
N ARG A 118 7.37 9.25 24.74
CA ARG A 118 6.12 8.55 25.07
C ARG A 118 5.36 8.21 23.81
N VAL A 119 4.90 6.97 23.73
CA VAL A 119 4.17 6.46 22.57
C VAL A 119 2.79 5.99 23.00
N ALA A 120 1.77 6.29 22.19
CA ALA A 120 0.45 5.68 22.24
C ALA A 120 0.13 5.12 20.85
N VAL A 121 -0.56 3.99 20.79
CA VAL A 121 -1.03 3.36 19.57
C VAL A 121 -2.53 3.12 19.71
N VAL A 122 -3.29 3.74 18.81
CA VAL A 122 -4.74 3.63 18.72
C VAL A 122 -5.08 3.04 17.37
N ARG A 123 -5.86 1.96 17.37
CA ARG A 123 -6.47 1.38 16.18
C ARG A 123 -7.89 1.88 16.03
N PHE A 124 -8.38 1.93 14.79
CA PHE A 124 -9.78 2.25 14.53
C PHE A 124 -10.35 1.48 13.34
N ASP A 125 -11.62 1.11 13.45
CA ASP A 125 -12.46 0.60 12.37
C ASP A 125 -13.89 1.18 12.47
N SER A 126 -14.81 0.50 13.15
CA SER A 126 -16.10 0.99 13.62
C SER A 126 -15.98 1.80 14.92
N ALA A 127 -14.94 1.53 15.72
CA ALA A 127 -14.63 2.23 16.96
C ALA A 127 -13.12 2.40 17.16
N ALA A 128 -12.72 3.41 17.94
CA ALA A 128 -11.31 3.62 18.30
C ALA A 128 -10.96 2.84 19.58
N GLN A 129 -9.83 2.15 19.57
CA GLN A 129 -9.37 1.31 20.68
C GLN A 129 -7.86 1.43 20.86
N GLY A 130 -7.39 1.41 22.10
CA GLY A 130 -5.96 1.34 22.40
C GLY A 130 -5.38 -0.04 22.07
N VAL A 131 -4.12 -0.10 21.65
CA VAL A 131 -3.44 -1.36 21.31
C VAL A 131 -2.49 -1.78 22.43
N GLY A 132 -2.75 -2.96 23.01
CA GLY A 132 -1.86 -3.58 23.99
C GLY A 132 -1.56 -2.67 25.20
N ALA A 133 -0.29 -2.61 25.61
CA ALA A 133 0.15 -1.72 26.68
C ALA A 133 0.31 -0.26 26.24
N LEU A 134 0.13 0.04 24.95
CA LEU A 134 0.29 1.37 24.36
C LEU A 134 -1.06 2.05 24.08
N GLY A 135 -2.15 1.63 24.74
CA GLY A 135 -3.46 2.28 24.58
C GLY A 135 -3.51 3.73 25.04
N GLU A 136 -2.54 4.16 25.84
CA GLU A 136 -2.31 5.53 26.30
C GLU A 136 -0.83 5.90 26.15
N LEU A 137 -0.51 7.19 26.27
CA LEU A 137 0.87 7.67 26.17
C LEU A 137 1.73 7.04 27.27
N THR A 138 2.63 6.16 26.85
CA THR A 138 3.45 5.35 27.74
C THR A 138 4.93 5.64 27.47
N PRO A 139 5.75 5.88 28.50
CA PRO A 139 7.19 6.04 28.34
C PRO A 139 7.83 4.81 27.68
N VAL A 140 8.70 5.04 26.69
CA VAL A 140 9.43 3.97 26.00
C VAL A 140 10.47 3.32 26.92
N GLY A 141 11.23 4.13 27.66
CA GLY A 141 12.15 3.67 28.68
C GLY A 141 13.30 2.81 28.16
N SER A 142 13.71 1.81 28.93
CA SER A 142 14.84 0.94 28.62
C SER A 142 14.55 -0.01 27.45
N ASP A 143 15.58 -0.61 26.85
CA ASP A 143 15.43 -1.63 25.81
C ASP A 143 14.59 -2.83 26.25
N GLU A 144 14.61 -3.19 27.55
CA GLU A 144 13.76 -4.24 28.09
C GLU A 144 12.28 -3.85 28.06
N ASN A 145 11.98 -2.62 28.52
CA ASN A 145 10.61 -2.09 28.46
C ASN A 145 10.15 -1.96 27.00
N ARG A 146 11.01 -1.46 26.12
CA ARG A 146 10.72 -1.37 24.68
C ARG A 146 10.35 -2.72 24.07
N ARG A 147 11.14 -3.78 24.35
CA ARG A 147 10.81 -5.14 23.89
C ARG A 147 9.48 -5.63 24.44
N ALA A 148 9.19 -5.35 25.72
CA ALA A 148 7.92 -5.72 26.35
C ALA A 148 6.74 -5.00 25.68
N LEU A 149 6.85 -3.68 25.46
CA LEU A 149 5.85 -2.87 24.77
C LEU A 149 5.64 -3.36 23.32
N SER A 150 6.72 -3.61 22.59
CA SER A 150 6.71 -4.11 21.21
C SER A 150 5.99 -5.45 21.09
N ALA A 151 6.16 -6.34 22.07
CA ALA A 151 5.48 -7.64 22.10
C ALA A 151 3.95 -7.51 22.23
N THR A 152 3.45 -6.41 22.80
CA THR A 152 2.00 -6.13 22.92
C THR A 152 1.37 -5.56 21.65
N LEU A 153 2.18 -5.10 20.68
CA LEU A 153 1.72 -4.57 19.39
C LEU A 153 1.45 -5.70 18.39
N GLN A 154 0.46 -6.52 18.71
CA GLN A 154 -0.04 -7.57 17.83
C GLN A 154 -1.23 -7.06 17.01
N ALA A 155 -1.28 -7.49 15.75
CA ALA A 155 -2.49 -7.30 14.96
C ALA A 155 -3.63 -8.09 15.61
N PRO A 156 -4.85 -7.54 15.65
CA PRO A 156 -6.01 -8.23 16.18
C PRO A 156 -6.30 -9.49 15.37
N ASP A 157 -6.75 -10.52 16.07
CA ASP A 157 -7.38 -11.71 15.51
C ASP A 157 -8.91 -11.62 15.56
N ASP A 158 -9.44 -10.57 16.19
CA ASP A 158 -10.85 -10.34 16.50
C ASP A 158 -11.48 -9.19 15.69
N TYR A 159 -11.53 -9.31 14.37
CA TYR A 159 -12.24 -8.36 13.49
C TYR A 159 -13.78 -8.42 13.62
N PHE A 160 -14.30 -8.88 14.75
CA PHE A 160 -15.68 -9.31 14.97
C PHE A 160 -16.51 -8.36 15.86
N GLN A 161 -15.99 -7.18 16.24
CA GLN A 161 -16.67 -6.23 17.13
C GLN A 161 -17.33 -5.05 16.41
#